data_AF-A0A7W3ZVT4-F1
#
_entry.id   AF-A0A7W3ZVT4-F1
#
_cell.length_a   1.000
_cell.length_b   1.000
_cell.length_c   1.000
_cell.angle_alpha   90.00
_cell.angle_beta   90.00
_cell.angle_gamma   90.00
#
_symmetry.space_group_name_H-M   'P 1'
#
loop_
_entity.id
_entity.type
_entity.pdbx_description
1 polymer ?
#
loop_
_entity_poly.entity_id
_entity_poly.type
_entity_poly.pdbx_seq_one_letter_code
_entity_poly.pdbx_strand_id
1 'polypeptide(L)' 'MNGVDERDLDEAIATAFKALKSAVDTHSEKSIQMYSQALRALVELRREVASGNGT' A
#
# COMPACT_ATOMS: atom_id res chain seq x y z
N MET A 1 -1.51 21.76 8.12
CA MET A 1 -2.13 20.60 7.46
C MET A 1 -1.30 19.38 7.83
N ASN A 2 -1.84 18.44 8.58
CA ASN A 2 -1.20 17.13 8.77
C ASN A 2 -1.42 16.35 7.47
N GLY A 3 -0.55 16.60 6.49
CA GLY A 3 -0.51 15.80 5.26
C GLY A 3 -0.01 14.40 5.57
N VAL A 4 -0.47 13.41 4.81
CA VAL A 4 0.14 12.08 4.82
C VAL A 4 1.57 12.24 4.30
N ASP A 5 2.57 11.84 5.10
CA ASP A 5 3.96 11.87 4.67
C ASP A 5 4.18 10.83 3.56
N GLU A 6 4.71 11.28 2.42
CA GLU A 6 4.94 10.41 1.26
C GLU A 6 5.88 9.24 1.60
N ARG A 7 6.81 9.43 2.54
CA ARG A 7 7.75 8.39 2.98
C ARG A 7 7.05 7.34 3.83
N ASP A 8 6.19 7.76 4.75
CA ASP A 8 5.41 6.84 5.58
C ASP A 8 4.47 5.99 4.70
N LEU A 9 3.91 6.61 3.66
CA LEU A 9 3.06 5.93 2.69
C LEU A 9 3.85 4.95 1.80
N ASP A 10 5.02 5.33 1.33
CA ASP A 10 5.92 4.44 0.59
C ASP A 10 6.37 3.25 1.44
N GLU A 11 6.63 3.45 2.74
CA GLU A 11 6.95 2.37 3.68
C GLU A 11 5.76 1.42 3.90
N ALA A 12 4.54 1.96 4.02
CA ALA A 12 3.33 1.16 4.15
C ALA A 12 3.10 0.30 2.89
N ILE A 13 3.31 0.85 1.69
CA ILE A 13 3.22 0.12 0.42
C ILE A 13 4.25 -1.01 0.38
N ALA A 14 5.50 -0.72 0.72
CA ALA A 14 6.56 -1.73 0.73
C ALA A 14 6.26 -2.87 1.70
N THR A 15 5.69 -2.55 2.87
CA THR A 15 5.29 -3.53 3.88
C THR A 15 4.14 -4.40 3.39
N ALA A 16 3.08 -3.80 2.82
CA ALA A 16 1.95 -4.54 2.25
C ALA A 16 2.40 -5.47 1.11
N PHE A 17 3.32 -5.02 0.26
CA PHE A 17 3.87 -5.84 -0.82
C PHE A 17 4.68 -7.04 -0.29
N LYS A 18 5.53 -6.84 0.73
CA LYS A 18 6.26 -7.95 1.38
C LYS A 18 5.29 -8.97 1.98
N ALA A 19 4.25 -8.51 2.66
CA ALA A 19 3.26 -9.38 3.26
C ALA A 19 2.45 -10.17 2.20
N LEU A 20 2.10 -9.53 1.08
CA LEU A 20 1.48 -10.19 -0.06
C LEU A 20 2.40 -11.27 -0.64
N LYS A 21 3.69 -10.97 -0.83
CA LYS A 21 4.66 -11.95 -1.32
C LYS A 21 4.72 -13.18 -0.40
N SER A 22 4.85 -12.99 0.91
CA SER A 22 4.84 -14.10 1.87
C SER A 22 3.52 -14.89 1.85
N ALA A 23 2.38 -14.22 1.63
CA ALA A 23 1.09 -14.88 1.51
C ALA A 23 1.00 -15.75 0.23
N VAL A 24 1.58 -15.28 -0.88
CA VAL A 24 1.71 -16.05 -2.12
C VAL A 24 2.62 -17.25 -1.91
N ASP A 25 3.79 -17.05 -1.30
CA ASP A 25 4.75 -18.11 -1.01
C ASP A 25 4.18 -19.20 -0.09
N THR A 26 3.24 -18.83 0.79
CA THR A 26 2.54 -19.75 1.70
C THR A 26 1.20 -20.26 1.17
N HIS A 27 0.82 -19.92 -0.07
CA HIS A 27 -0.45 -20.27 -0.70
C HIS A 27 -1.70 -19.92 0.14
N SER A 28 -1.62 -18.88 0.98
CA SER A 28 -2.75 -18.45 1.81
C SER A 28 -3.69 -17.53 1.02
N GLU A 29 -4.68 -18.09 0.33
CA GLU A 29 -5.64 -17.35 -0.49
C GLU A 29 -6.31 -16.17 0.26
N LYS A 30 -6.69 -16.39 1.51
CA LYS A 30 -7.29 -15.34 2.36
C LYS A 30 -6.34 -14.18 2.60
N SER A 31 -5.06 -14.49 2.88
CA SER A 31 -4.03 -13.47 3.09
C SER A 31 -3.68 -12.75 1.78
N ILE A 32 -3.64 -13.47 0.66
CA ILE A 32 -3.42 -12.89 -0.68
C ILE A 32 -4.50 -11.86 -0.99
N GLN A 33 -5.78 -12.21 -0.77
CA GLN A 33 -6.88 -11.28 -1.02
C GLN A 33 -6.80 -10.04 -0.13
N MET A 34 -6.56 -10.21 1.17
CA MET A 34 -6.46 -9.12 2.13
C MET A 34 -5.30 -8.17 1.80
N TYR A 35 -4.09 -8.69 1.57
CA TYR A 35 -2.93 -7.85 1.25
C TYR A 35 -3.03 -7.21 -0.13
N SER A 36 -3.69 -7.85 -1.10
CA SER A 36 -3.96 -7.25 -2.41
C SER A 36 -4.91 -6.06 -2.31
N GLN A 37 -5.95 -6.15 -1.48
CA GLN A 37 -6.87 -5.03 -1.23
C GLN A 37 -6.17 -3.88 -0.52
N ALA A 38 -5.38 -4.18 0.52
CA ALA A 38 -4.60 -3.18 1.24
C ALA A 38 -3.60 -2.46 0.31
N LEU A 39 -2.88 -3.21 -0.54
CA LEU A 39 -1.92 -2.64 -1.48
C LEU A 39 -2.59 -1.72 -2.51
N ARG A 40 -3.79 -2.07 -3.02
CA ARG A 40 -4.54 -1.19 -3.93
C ARG A 40 -4.91 0.14 -3.28
N ALA A 41 -5.47 0.10 -2.08
CA ALA A 41 -5.86 1.31 -1.34
C ALA A 41 -4.65 2.23 -1.07
N LEU A 42 -3.49 1.66 -0.68
CA LEU A 42 -2.27 2.42 -0.43
C LEU A 42 -1.71 3.06 -1.72
N VAL A 43 -1.76 2.34 -2.84
CA VAL A 43 -1.32 2.88 -4.14
C VAL A 43 -2.25 3.99 -4.63
N GLU A 44 -3.55 3.87 -4.41
CA GLU A 44 -4.52 4.94 -4.71
C GLU A 44 -4.25 6.18 -3.86
N LEU A 45 -4.07 6.01 -2.55
CA LEU A 45 -3.71 7.11 -1.64
C LEU A 45 -2.41 7.81 -2.06
N ARG A 46 -1.40 7.06 -2.53
CA ARG A 46 -0.14 7.64 -3.03
C ARG A 46 -0.35 8.52 -4.24
N ARG A 47 -1.24 8.11 -5.14
CA ARG A 47 -1.58 8.90 -6.33
C ARG A 47 -2.30 10.18 -5.94
N GLU A 48 -3.20 10.13 -4.95
CA GLU A 48 -3.89 11.32 -4.44
C GLU A 48 -2.93 12.30 -3.76
N VAL A 49 -2.01 11.82 -2.92
CA VAL A 49 -0.97 12.66 -2.29
C VAL A 49 -0.07 13.31 -3.35
N ALA A 50 0.40 12.53 -4.32
CA ALA A 50 1.23 13.04 -5.41
C ALA A 50 0.49 14.05 -6.31
N SER A 51 -0.83 13.90 -6.48
CA SER A 51 -1.65 14.82 -7.28
C SER A 51 -2.09 16.06 -6.50
N GLY A 52 -2.20 15.97 -5.18
CA GLY A 52 -2.59 17.06 -4.27
C GLY A 52 -1.46 18.04 -3.93
N ASN A 53 -0.21 17.65 -4.12
CA ASN A 53 0.96 18.52 -3.93
C ASN A 53 1.29 19.43 -5.15
N GLY A 54 0.38 19.52 -6.14
CA GLY A 54 0.59 20.19 -7.43
C GLY A 54 -0.20 21.48 -7.69
N THR A 55 -0.88 22.08 -6.71
CA THR A 55 -1.63 23.36 -6.85
C THR A 55 -1.14 24.44 -5.90
#